data_AF-A0A662FBD1-F1
#
_entry.id   AF-A0A662FBD1-F1
#
_cell.length_a   1.000
_cell.length_b   1.000
_cell.length_c   1.000
_cell.angle_alpha   90.00
_cell.angle_beta   90.00
_cell.angle_gamma   90.00
#
_symmetry.space_group_name_H-M   'P 1'
#
loop_
_entity.id
_entity.type
_entity.pdbx_description
1 polymer ?
#
loop_
_entity_poly.entity_id
_entity_poly.type
_entity_poly.pdbx_seq_one_letter_code
_entity_poly.pdbx_strand_id
1 'polypeptide(L)'
;MEKMAKVVAKLGIKKEPGWLYFLDKKGNVSRAKMARGRKKGKGKVQLVAKVGIKRKPGYLYFIDKNGNVCMAPMARGGKKKKKAKKKAARKKAAKKKAKKKKKR
;
A
#
# COMPACT_ATOMS: atom_id res chain seq x y z
N MET A 1 -12.58 -19.55 13.96
CA MET A 1 -11.44 -18.65 13.67
C MET A 1 -11.99 -17.30 13.22
N GLU A 2 -12.43 -16.48 14.18
CA GLU A 2 -13.17 -15.26 13.88
C GLU A 2 -12.28 -14.20 13.24
N LYS A 3 -12.76 -13.66 12.12
CA LYS A 3 -12.13 -12.51 11.48
C LYS A 3 -12.35 -11.30 12.40
N MET A 4 -11.25 -10.78 12.92
CA MET A 4 -11.11 -9.49 13.63
C MET A 4 -11.66 -8.27 12.85
N ALA A 5 -12.19 -8.47 11.64
CA ALA A 5 -12.83 -7.47 10.80
C ALA A 5 -14.34 -7.73 10.71
N LYS A 6 -15.14 -6.76 11.15
CA LYS A 6 -16.61 -6.79 11.08
C LYS A 6 -17.07 -6.26 9.73
N VAL A 7 -17.98 -6.99 9.06
CA VAL A 7 -18.61 -6.51 7.82
C VAL A 7 -19.59 -5.38 8.18
N VAL A 8 -19.41 -4.21 7.57
CA VAL A 8 -20.27 -3.03 7.76
C VAL A 8 -21.29 -2.90 6.64
N ALA A 9 -20.90 -3.24 5.42
CA ALA A 9 -21.78 -3.23 4.26
C ALA A 9 -21.45 -4.38 3.31
N LYS A 10 -22.47 -5.16 2.96
CA LYS A 10 -22.38 -6.19 1.91
C LYS A 10 -22.70 -5.53 0.57
N LEU A 11 -21.74 -5.48 -0.34
CA LEU A 11 -21.90 -4.83 -1.65
C LEU A 11 -21.58 -5.77 -2.81
N GLY A 12 -20.78 -6.82 -2.59
CA GLY A 12 -20.44 -7.77 -3.66
C GLY A 12 -19.65 -7.15 -4.83
N ILE A 13 -18.87 -6.10 -4.58
CA ILE A 13 -18.17 -5.38 -5.66
C ILE A 13 -17.06 -6.26 -6.26
N LYS A 14 -17.18 -6.57 -7.55
CA LYS A 14 -16.11 -7.22 -8.32
C LYS A 14 -14.97 -6.24 -8.56
N LYS A 15 -13.77 -6.57 -8.07
CA LYS A 15 -12.58 -5.75 -8.28
C LYS A 15 -11.99 -6.03 -9.66
N GLU A 16 -11.99 -5.02 -10.51
CA GLU A 16 -11.35 -5.08 -11.82
C GLU A 16 -9.83 -4.87 -11.71
N PRO A 17 -9.01 -5.61 -12.47
CA PRO A 17 -7.58 -5.40 -12.51
C PRO A 17 -7.25 -4.01 -13.07
N GLY A 18 -6.26 -3.34 -12.50
CA GLY A 18 -5.87 -1.98 -12.92
C GLY A 18 -6.64 -0.84 -12.22
N TRP A 19 -7.59 -1.16 -11.34
CA TRP A 19 -8.35 -0.19 -10.56
C TRP A 19 -8.05 -0.28 -9.07
N LEU A 20 -7.99 0.87 -8.41
CA LEU A 20 -7.92 1.00 -6.97
C LEU A 20 -9.33 1.28 -6.45
N TYR A 21 -9.82 0.43 -5.56
CA TYR A 21 -11.09 0.62 -4.87
C TYR A 21 -10.81 1.14 -3.47
N PHE A 22 -11.49 2.22 -3.09
CA PHE A 22 -11.30 2.87 -1.80
C PHE A 22 -12.60 3.52 -1.31
N LEU A 23 -12.60 3.86 -0.02
CA LEU A 23 -13.68 4.65 0.56
C LEU A 23 -13.36 6.15 0.47
N ASP A 24 -14.29 6.93 -0.05
CA ASP A 24 -14.22 8.39 -0.10
C ASP A 24 -14.42 9.04 1.27
N LYS A 25 -14.18 10.35 1.34
CA LYS A 25 -14.45 11.18 2.54
C LYS A 25 -15.91 11.09 3.01
N LYS A 26 -16.85 10.89 2.07
CA LYS A 26 -18.29 10.71 2.36
C LYS A 26 -18.64 9.28 2.81
N GLY A 27 -17.67 8.36 2.88
CA GLY A 27 -17.92 6.96 3.25
C GLY A 27 -18.51 6.10 2.13
N ASN A 28 -18.43 6.57 0.89
CA ASN A 28 -18.88 5.83 -0.29
C ASN A 28 -17.74 5.01 -0.89
N VAL A 29 -18.07 3.96 -1.62
CA VAL A 29 -17.07 3.17 -2.35
C VAL A 29 -16.88 3.74 -3.74
N SER A 30 -15.64 4.08 -4.06
CA SER A 30 -15.23 4.64 -5.33
C SER A 30 -14.02 3.91 -5.89
N ARG A 31 -13.85 3.97 -7.20
CA ARG A 31 -12.72 3.40 -7.92
C ARG A 31 -11.95 4.46 -8.69
N ALA A 32 -10.64 4.31 -8.79
CA ALA A 32 -9.78 5.14 -9.64
C ALA A 32 -8.74 4.28 -10.36
N LYS A 33 -8.35 4.69 -11.57
CA LYS A 33 -7.32 3.98 -12.34
C LYS A 33 -5.99 4.03 -11.58
N MET A 34 -5.39 2.87 -11.29
CA MET A 34 -4.14 2.79 -10.55
C MET A 34 -3.01 3.49 -11.30
N ALA A 35 -2.25 4.31 -10.59
CA ALA A 35 -1.00 4.83 -11.10
C ALA A 35 0.07 3.74 -11.03
N ARG A 36 0.78 3.48 -12.13
CA ARG A 36 1.95 2.61 -12.16
C ARG A 36 3.22 3.47 -12.13
N GLY A 37 4.20 3.09 -11.32
CA GLY A 37 5.48 3.79 -11.18
C GLY A 37 5.41 5.07 -10.34
N ARG A 38 6.39 5.98 -10.51
CA ARG A 38 6.49 7.26 -9.76
C ARG A 38 5.44 8.31 -10.19
N LYS A 39 4.50 7.97 -11.08
CA LYS A 39 3.48 8.92 -11.57
C LYS A 39 2.32 8.99 -10.58
N LYS A 40 1.86 10.21 -10.28
CA LYS A 40 0.64 10.43 -9.50
C LYS A 40 -0.56 9.90 -10.28
N GLY A 41 -1.49 9.21 -9.60
CA GLY A 41 -2.70 8.68 -10.23
C GLY A 41 -3.53 9.82 -10.79
N LYS A 42 -3.57 9.94 -12.13
CA LYS A 42 -4.40 10.92 -12.86
C LYS A 42 -5.80 10.37 -13.17
N GLY A 43 -6.18 9.24 -12.60
CA GLY A 43 -7.48 8.61 -12.85
C GLY A 43 -8.61 9.44 -12.23
N LYS A 44 -9.62 9.79 -13.04
CA LYS A 44 -10.89 10.31 -12.52
C LYS A 44 -11.48 9.29 -11.54
N VAL A 45 -11.90 9.77 -10.37
CA VAL A 45 -12.57 8.93 -9.36
C VAL A 45 -14.00 8.68 -9.82
N GLN A 46 -14.40 7.42 -9.89
CA GLN A 46 -15.76 6.99 -10.23
C GLN A 46 -16.44 6.41 -9.00
N LEU A 47 -17.65 6.90 -8.72
CA LEU A 47 -18.48 6.37 -7.65
C LEU A 47 -19.02 5.00 -8.07
N VAL A 48 -18.79 3.98 -7.24
CA VAL A 48 -19.29 2.60 -7.48
C VAL A 48 -20.53 2.33 -6.66
N ALA A 49 -20.52 2.69 -5.37
CA ALA A 49 -21.65 2.48 -4.47
C ALA A 49 -21.76 3.60 -3.44
N LYS A 50 -22.99 4.10 -3.25
CA LYS A 50 -23.33 5.02 -2.16
C LYS A 50 -23.66 4.20 -0.92
N VAL A 51 -22.86 4.37 0.13
CA VAL A 51 -23.00 3.59 1.38
C VAL A 51 -23.05 4.50 2.60
N GLY A 52 -22.40 5.68 2.54
CA GLY A 52 -22.44 6.66 3.63
C GLY A 52 -21.80 6.19 4.94
N ILE A 53 -20.72 5.41 4.87
CA ILE A 53 -20.09 4.85 6.08
C ILE A 53 -19.41 5.95 6.90
N LYS A 54 -19.86 6.12 8.15
CA LYS A 54 -19.22 6.99 9.14
C LYS A 54 -17.96 6.31 9.69
N ARG A 55 -16.80 6.91 9.47
CA ARG A 55 -15.52 6.40 9.96
C ARG A 55 -15.37 6.67 11.46
N LYS A 56 -15.20 5.62 12.25
CA LYS A 56 -14.88 5.73 13.67
C LYS A 56 -13.37 5.87 13.88
N PRO A 57 -12.93 6.72 14.83
CA PRO A 57 -11.52 6.81 15.19
C PRO A 57 -11.03 5.46 15.74
N GLY A 58 -9.80 5.09 15.42
CA GLY A 58 -9.20 3.81 15.86
C GLY A 58 -9.53 2.59 15.00
N TYR A 59 -10.33 2.75 13.93
CA TYR A 59 -10.70 1.66 13.01
C TYR A 59 -10.24 1.93 11.58
N LEU A 60 -9.83 0.87 10.90
CA LEU A 60 -9.52 0.83 9.48
C LEU A 60 -10.74 0.30 8.71
N TYR A 61 -11.13 1.01 7.66
CA TYR A 61 -12.20 0.61 6.76
C TYR A 61 -11.59 0.22 5.42
N PHE A 62 -11.92 -0.97 4.95
CA PHE A 62 -11.37 -1.52 3.71
C PHE A 62 -12.39 -2.40 2.99
N ILE A 63 -12.11 -2.70 1.74
CA ILE A 63 -12.93 -3.59 0.91
C ILE A 63 -12.27 -4.96 0.87
N ASP A 64 -12.97 -6.00 1.29
CA ASP A 64 -12.45 -7.36 1.33
C ASP A 64 -12.32 -8.00 -0.08
N LYS A 65 -11.97 -9.28 -0.15
CA LYS A 65 -11.87 -10.01 -1.43
C LYS A 65 -13.23 -10.23 -2.09
N ASN A 66 -14.30 -10.28 -1.29
CA ASN A 66 -15.66 -10.50 -1.76
C ASN A 66 -16.34 -9.18 -2.17
N GLY A 67 -15.64 -8.05 -2.07
CA GLY A 67 -16.16 -6.74 -2.46
C GLY A 67 -17.05 -6.09 -1.39
N ASN A 68 -17.00 -6.58 -0.15
CA ASN A 68 -17.74 -6.03 0.98
C ASN A 68 -16.88 -5.04 1.75
N VAL A 69 -17.53 -4.05 2.37
CA VAL A 69 -16.83 -3.10 3.23
C VAL A 69 -16.77 -3.66 4.64
N CYS A 70 -15.56 -3.78 5.16
CA CYS A 70 -15.26 -4.28 6.48
C CYS A 70 -14.54 -3.22 7.31
N MET A 71 -14.72 -3.30 8.63
CA MET A 71 -14.10 -2.46 9.63
C MET A 71 -13.27 -3.34 10.56
N ALA A 72 -12.01 -2.99 10.78
CA ALA A 72 -11.12 -3.66 11.72
C ALA A 72 -10.44 -2.65 12.65
N PRO A 73 -10.13 -3.01 13.91
CA PRO A 73 -9.35 -2.14 14.78
C PRO A 73 -7.95 -1.90 14.16
N MET A 74 -7.50 -0.64 14.13
CA MET A 74 -6.17 -0.31 13.63
C MET A 74 -5.12 -0.89 14.57
N ALA A 75 -4.17 -1.65 14.01
CA ALA A 75 -2.94 -2.00 14.73
C ALA A 75 -2.04 -0.75 14.85
N ARG A 76 -2.36 0.16 15.78
CA ARG A 76 -1.52 1.30 16.15
C ARG A 76 -0.39 0.79 17.04
N GLY A 77 0.65 0.25 16.42
CA GLY A 77 1.79 -0.29 17.15
C GLY A 77 2.46 -1.40 16.36
N GLY A 78 3.16 -1.04 15.28
CA GLY A 78 4.11 -1.99 14.70
C GLY A 78 5.16 -2.33 15.77
N LYS A 79 5.44 -3.62 16.01
CA LYS A 79 6.69 -4.03 16.65
C LYS A 79 7.80 -3.26 15.96
N LYS A 80 8.56 -2.43 16.68
CA LYS A 80 9.75 -1.75 16.17
C LYS A 80 10.57 -2.82 15.43
N LYS A 81 10.58 -2.81 14.09
CA LYS A 81 11.52 -3.63 13.34
C LYS A 81 12.88 -3.11 13.78
N LYS A 82 13.64 -3.92 14.54
CA LYS A 82 15.04 -3.61 14.89
C LYS A 82 15.69 -3.16 13.58
N LYS A 83 16.22 -1.94 13.53
CA LYS A 83 16.99 -1.45 12.38
C LYS A 83 18.00 -2.54 12.05
N ALA A 84 17.90 -3.16 10.88
CA ALA A 84 18.97 -4.02 10.40
C ALA A 84 20.24 -3.16 10.41
N LYS A 85 21.23 -3.55 11.21
CA LYS A 85 22.52 -2.86 11.29
C LYS A 85 23.08 -2.89 9.88
N LYS A 86 23.06 -1.74 9.19
CA LYS A 86 23.61 -1.60 7.84
C LYS A 86 25.08 -2.00 7.97
N LYS A 87 25.46 -3.21 7.52
CA LYS A 87 26.87 -3.58 7.41
C LYS A 87 27.49 -2.52 6.51
N ALA A 88 28.39 -1.71 7.07
CA ALA A 88 29.09 -0.68 6.34
C ALA A 88 29.66 -1.33 5.08
N ALA A 89 29.32 -0.78 3.91
CA ALA A 89 29.94 -1.20 2.66
C ALA A 89 31.46 -1.06 2.87
N ARG A 90 32.15 -2.20 2.90
CA ARG A 90 33.60 -2.27 3.00
C ARG A 90 34.11 -1.48 1.80
N LYS A 91 34.63 -0.27 2.05
CA LYS A 91 35.27 0.57 1.01
C LYS A 91 36.23 -0.35 0.27
N LYS A 92 36.00 -0.58 -1.04
CA LYS A 92 37.01 -1.23 -1.88
C LYS A 92 38.23 -0.33 -1.83
N ALA A 93 39.26 -0.78 -1.13
CA ALA A 93 40.53 -0.09 -1.04
C ALA A 93 41.07 0.11 -2.46
N ALA A 94 41.26 1.37 -2.84
CA ALA A 94 42.00 1.74 -4.02
C ALA A 94 43.41 1.14 -3.94
N LYS A 95 43.65 0.06 -4.68
CA LYS A 95 44.98 -0.52 -4.81
C LYS A 95 45.67 0.16 -5.99
N LYS A 96 46.38 1.25 -5.69
CA LYS A 96 47.51 1.74 -6.50
C LYS A 96 48.50 0.58 -6.71
N LYS A 97 48.78 0.23 -7.97
CA LYS A 97 50.05 -0.38 -8.43
C LYS A 97 50.25 0.13 -9.87
N ALA A 98 51.08 1.16 -10.05
CA ALA A 98 52.52 1.08 -10.31
C ALA A 98 52.84 0.85 -11.79
N LYS A 99 53.43 1.89 -12.39
CA LYS A 99 54.01 2.02 -13.73
C LYS A 99 55.06 0.92 -13.99
N LYS A 100 55.01 0.20 -15.11
CA LYS A 100 56.21 -0.38 -15.77
C LYS A 100 56.04 -0.60 -17.28
N LYS A 101 56.73 0.27 -18.02
CA LYS A 101 57.35 0.18 -19.37
C LYS A 101 57.24 -1.14 -20.18
N LYS A 102 56.90 -0.92 -21.47
CA LYS A 102 57.60 -1.32 -22.73
C LYS A 102 57.57 -2.79 -23.21
N LYS A 103 56.99 -3.01 -24.39
CA LYS A 103 57.64 -3.32 -25.70
C LYS A 103 56.60 -3.95 -26.64
N ARG A 104 56.41 -3.40 -27.84
CA ARG A 104 56.77 -4.01 -29.13
C ARG A 104 57.03 -2.88 -30.10
#